data_AF-A0A419JHP9-F1
#
_entry.id   AF-A0A419JHP9-F1
#
_cell.length_a   1.000
_cell.length_b   1.000
_cell.length_c   1.000
_cell.angle_alpha   90.00
_cell.angle_beta   90.00
_cell.angle_gamma   90.00
#
_symmetry.space_group_name_H-M   'P 1'
#
loop_
_entity.id
_entity.type
_entity.pdbx_description
1 polymer ?
#
loop_
_entity_poly.entity_id
_entity_poly.type
_entity_poly.pdbx_seq_one_letter_code
_entity_poly.pdbx_strand_id
1 'polypeptide(L)'
;MAFTYFFRDMQTLEMIRDHVVPTLRTRRFAHIWDAGCAMGPEPYTLAIVLRENMGPMIFRNVSIHATDIDESNLFGDIIEEGVYPWEQVERIPKDIFTRYFASADKPDHFRLVEEIRKRVSYQKHNLLSLEPVRKDFMLIVCKNVLLHFKKDERIKVIEMFHDALAEGGFFATEQTQKMPKELDSMFEPVVSNAQLFRKVG
;
A
#
# COMPACT_ATOMS: atom_id res chain seq x y z
N MET A 1 -16.06 -2.34 -10.95
CA MET A 1 -14.69 -2.56 -11.45
C MET A 1 -13.77 -1.60 -10.71
N ALA A 2 -12.89 -2.10 -9.84
CA ALA A 2 -11.95 -1.25 -9.11
C ALA A 2 -10.95 -0.63 -10.09
N PHE A 3 -10.77 0.70 -10.06
CA PHE A 3 -9.85 1.42 -10.94
C PHE A 3 -8.63 1.90 -10.16
N THR A 4 -7.44 1.48 -10.59
CA THR A 4 -6.15 1.88 -10.03
C THR A 4 -5.09 1.92 -11.13
N TYR A 5 -3.98 2.63 -10.89
CA TYR A 5 -2.85 2.74 -11.80
C TYR A 5 -1.56 3.00 -11.02
N PHE A 6 -0.41 2.70 -11.62
CA PHE A 6 0.90 2.87 -10.98
C PHE A 6 1.17 4.35 -10.67
N PHE A 7 1.81 4.61 -9.53
CA PHE A 7 2.14 5.97 -9.07
C PHE A 7 0.94 6.91 -8.89
N ARG A 8 -0.25 6.35 -8.61
CA ARG A 8 -1.43 7.13 -8.21
C ARG A 8 -1.22 7.82 -6.84
N ASP A 9 -1.72 9.05 -6.73
CA ASP A 9 -1.66 9.88 -5.52
C ASP A 9 -0.21 10.17 -5.07
N MET A 10 0.60 10.71 -5.98
CA MET A 10 2.04 11.00 -5.76
C MET A 10 2.33 11.73 -4.45
N GLN A 11 1.49 12.68 -4.05
CA GLN A 11 1.66 13.38 -2.79
C GLN A 11 1.70 12.43 -1.58
N THR A 12 0.84 11.42 -1.52
CA THR A 12 0.85 10.43 -0.43
C THR A 12 2.12 9.57 -0.50
N LEU A 13 2.56 9.19 -1.70
CA LEU A 13 3.81 8.42 -1.90
C LEU A 13 5.05 9.22 -1.47
N GLU A 14 5.10 10.51 -1.77
CA GLU A 14 6.16 11.43 -1.33
C GLU A 14 6.20 11.55 0.19
N MET A 15 5.04 11.66 0.85
CA MET A 15 5.00 11.70 2.32
C MET A 15 5.43 10.37 2.95
N ILE A 16 5.07 9.24 2.35
CA ILE A 16 5.58 7.92 2.77
C ILE A 16 7.11 7.88 2.62
N ARG A 17 7.65 8.35 1.48
CA ARG A 17 9.10 8.43 1.24
C ARG A 17 9.79 9.28 2.31
N ASP A 18 9.26 10.47 2.60
CA ASP A 18 9.97 11.45 3.42
C ASP A 18 9.83 11.19 4.93
N HIS A 19 8.71 10.62 5.36
CA HIS A 19 8.41 10.47 6.79
C HIS A 19 8.35 9.01 7.28
N VAL A 20 7.96 8.06 6.43
CA VAL A 20 7.78 6.66 6.83
C VAL A 20 9.06 5.86 6.57
N VAL A 21 9.68 6.00 5.39
CA VAL A 21 10.91 5.26 5.03
C VAL A 21 12.03 5.40 6.06
N PRO A 22 12.34 6.59 6.62
CA PRO A 22 13.37 6.71 7.64
C PRO A 22 13.13 5.78 8.84
N THR A 23 11.87 5.63 9.26
CA THR A 23 11.48 4.73 10.35
C THR A 23 11.56 3.27 9.94
N LEU A 24 11.14 2.92 8.72
CA LEU A 24 11.22 1.53 8.23
C LEU A 24 12.67 1.03 8.15
N ARG A 25 13.62 1.92 7.84
CA ARG A 25 15.05 1.59 7.74
C ARG A 25 15.69 1.18 9.07
N THR A 26 15.11 1.54 10.20
CA THR A 26 15.63 1.17 11.53
C THR A 26 15.08 -0.18 12.02
N ARG A 27 14.09 -0.76 11.33
CA ARG A 27 13.45 -2.01 11.73
C ARG A 27 14.14 -3.21 11.10
N ARG A 28 14.28 -4.30 11.88
CA ARG A 28 14.80 -5.57 11.38
C ARG A 28 13.89 -6.18 10.31
N PHE A 29 12.58 -6.10 10.52
CA PHE A 29 11.53 -6.50 9.58
C PHE A 29 10.45 -5.42 9.56
N ALA A 30 9.93 -5.12 8.39
CA ALA A 30 8.88 -4.12 8.19
C ALA A 30 7.68 -4.75 7.48
N HIS A 31 6.58 -4.88 8.21
CA HIS A 31 5.31 -5.34 7.64
C HIS A 31 4.45 -4.15 7.27
N ILE A 32 3.89 -4.19 6.06
CA ILE A 32 3.07 -3.14 5.48
C ILE A 32 1.77 -3.78 5.02
N TRP A 33 0.64 -3.13 5.26
CA TRP A 33 -0.65 -3.55 4.73
C TRP A 33 -1.10 -2.56 3.67
N ASP A 34 -1.35 -3.03 2.46
CA ASP A 34 -2.04 -2.31 1.40
C ASP A 34 -3.49 -2.82 1.32
N ALA A 35 -4.41 -2.05 1.91
CA ALA A 35 -5.80 -2.43 2.15
C ALA A 35 -6.73 -1.85 1.07
N GLY A 36 -7.24 -2.74 0.21
CA GLY A 36 -8.03 -2.43 -0.99
C GLY A 36 -7.15 -2.15 -2.21
N CYS A 37 -6.23 -3.08 -2.48
CA CYS A 37 -5.16 -2.91 -3.47
C CYS A 37 -5.63 -3.01 -4.93
N ALA A 38 -6.88 -3.40 -5.17
CA ALA A 38 -7.41 -3.78 -6.48
C ALA A 38 -6.45 -4.76 -7.19
N MET A 39 -6.17 -4.55 -8.48
CA MET A 39 -5.33 -5.42 -9.31
C MET A 39 -3.82 -5.27 -9.12
N GLY A 40 -3.34 -4.59 -8.06
CA GLY A 40 -1.93 -4.59 -7.67
C GLY A 40 -1.02 -3.39 -8.02
N PRO A 41 -1.37 -2.41 -8.89
CA PRO A 41 -0.50 -1.27 -9.14
C PRO A 41 -0.06 -0.49 -7.88
N GLU A 42 -0.94 -0.37 -6.88
CA GLU A 42 -0.63 0.35 -5.62
C GLU A 42 0.44 -0.34 -4.77
N PRO A 43 0.31 -1.63 -4.38
CA PRO A 43 1.33 -2.29 -3.56
C PRO A 43 2.67 -2.39 -4.30
N TYR A 44 2.67 -2.49 -5.63
CA TYR A 44 3.89 -2.50 -6.43
C TYR A 44 4.54 -1.13 -6.56
N THR A 45 3.75 -0.07 -6.70
CA THR A 45 4.25 1.30 -6.62
C THR A 45 4.93 1.53 -5.26
N LEU A 46 4.27 1.12 -4.18
CA LEU A 46 4.81 1.24 -2.83
C LEU A 46 6.12 0.44 -2.70
N ALA A 47 6.16 -0.80 -3.17
CA ALA A 47 7.37 -1.62 -3.18
C ALA A 47 8.55 -0.94 -3.90
N ILE A 48 8.30 -0.35 -5.08
CA ILE A 48 9.33 0.38 -5.85
C ILE A 48 9.81 1.62 -5.09
N VAL A 49 8.89 2.43 -4.54
CA VAL A 49 9.23 3.62 -3.75
C VAL A 49 10.10 3.23 -2.55
N LEU A 50 9.75 2.17 -1.83
CA LEU A 50 10.54 1.66 -0.71
C LEU A 50 11.91 1.18 -1.18
N ARG A 51 11.96 0.42 -2.28
CA ARG A 51 13.21 -0.12 -2.82
C ARG A 51 14.19 0.97 -3.24
N GLU A 52 13.72 2.02 -3.90
CA GLU A 52 14.54 3.17 -4.33
C GLU A 52 15.15 3.93 -3.13
N ASN A 53 14.46 3.96 -1.98
CA ASN A 53 14.85 4.78 -0.83
C ASN A 53 15.47 4.00 0.35
N MET A 54 15.39 2.67 0.34
CA MET A 54 15.96 1.80 1.38
C MET A 54 17.22 1.05 0.93
N GLY A 55 17.43 0.90 -0.37
CA GLY A 55 18.46 0.02 -0.93
C GLY A 55 18.10 -1.48 -0.79
N PRO A 56 18.78 -2.37 -1.53
CA PRO A 56 18.38 -3.78 -1.63
C PRO A 56 18.52 -4.54 -0.31
N MET A 57 19.56 -4.23 0.48
CA MET A 57 19.85 -4.96 1.71
C MET A 57 18.81 -4.74 2.80
N ILE A 58 18.23 -3.54 2.90
CA ILE A 58 17.18 -3.25 3.88
C ILE A 58 15.82 -3.66 3.32
N PHE A 59 15.57 -3.37 2.03
CA PHE A 59 14.30 -3.70 1.36
C PHE A 59 13.95 -5.19 1.39
N ARG A 60 14.96 -6.09 1.38
CA ARG A 60 14.73 -7.53 1.50
C ARG A 60 14.01 -7.96 2.79
N ASN A 61 13.92 -7.08 3.79
CA ASN A 61 13.22 -7.35 5.05
C ASN A 61 11.82 -6.71 5.11
N VAL A 62 11.37 -6.11 4.01
CA VAL A 62 10.01 -5.59 3.86
C VAL A 62 9.07 -6.74 3.46
N SER A 63 7.82 -6.69 3.92
CA SER A 63 6.73 -7.52 3.39
C SER A 63 5.46 -6.66 3.29
N ILE A 64 4.89 -6.61 2.08
CA ILE A 64 3.67 -5.89 1.75
C ILE A 64 2.56 -6.92 1.61
N HIS A 65 1.59 -6.84 2.50
CA HIS A 65 0.39 -7.65 2.51
C HIS A 65 -0.68 -6.86 1.75
N ALA A 66 -0.91 -7.22 0.49
CA ALA A 66 -1.92 -6.60 -0.35
C ALA A 66 -3.24 -7.36 -0.20
N THR A 67 -4.34 -6.64 0.01
CA THR A 67 -5.63 -7.28 0.24
C THR A 67 -6.76 -6.58 -0.46
N ASP A 68 -7.76 -7.34 -0.91
CA ASP A 68 -8.98 -6.78 -1.50
C ASP A 68 -10.15 -7.75 -1.30
N ILE A 69 -11.38 -7.25 -1.39
CA ILE A 69 -12.56 -8.12 -1.38
C ILE A 69 -12.63 -9.00 -2.64
N ASP A 70 -12.08 -8.49 -3.75
CA ASP A 70 -11.95 -9.15 -5.06
C ASP A 70 -13.10 -10.10 -5.43
N GLU A 71 -14.23 -9.51 -5.78
CA GLU A 71 -15.39 -10.25 -6.27
C GLU A 71 -15.11 -11.02 -7.57
N SER A 72 -14.07 -10.62 -8.33
CA SER A 72 -13.69 -11.25 -9.60
C SER A 72 -12.89 -12.54 -9.42
N ASN A 73 -12.24 -12.70 -8.26
CA ASN A 73 -11.24 -13.72 -7.99
C ASN A 73 -9.97 -13.67 -8.87
N LEU A 74 -9.74 -12.58 -9.60
CA LEU A 74 -8.62 -12.45 -10.55
C LEU A 74 -7.43 -11.69 -9.97
N PHE A 75 -7.59 -10.95 -8.86
CA PHE A 75 -6.53 -10.06 -8.40
C PHE A 75 -5.32 -10.83 -7.89
N GLY A 76 -5.54 -12.00 -7.27
CA GLY A 76 -4.48 -12.90 -6.83
C GLY A 76 -3.54 -13.28 -7.96
N ASP A 77 -4.07 -13.84 -9.04
CA ASP A 77 -3.26 -14.29 -10.19
C ASP A 77 -2.48 -13.12 -10.81
N ILE A 78 -3.12 -11.95 -11.00
CA ILE A 78 -2.47 -10.76 -11.55
C ILE A 78 -1.32 -10.29 -10.65
N ILE A 79 -1.55 -10.23 -9.34
CA ILE A 79 -0.55 -9.78 -8.38
C ILE A 79 0.58 -10.81 -8.31
N GLU A 80 0.31 -12.10 -8.19
CA GLU A 80 1.34 -13.14 -8.11
C GLU A 80 2.22 -13.19 -9.37
N GLU A 81 1.62 -13.09 -10.56
CA GLU A 81 2.38 -13.03 -11.80
C GLU A 81 3.16 -11.72 -11.92
N GLY A 82 2.56 -10.60 -11.51
CA GLY A 82 3.11 -9.25 -11.64
C GLY A 82 3.29 -8.84 -13.09
N VAL A 83 2.39 -9.28 -13.97
CA VAL A 83 2.41 -9.03 -15.42
C VAL A 83 1.30 -8.04 -15.78
N TYR A 84 1.67 -6.95 -16.44
CA TYR A 84 0.77 -5.87 -16.81
C TYR A 84 0.90 -5.51 -18.29
N PRO A 85 -0.19 -5.17 -18.98
CA PRO A 85 -0.12 -4.72 -20.37
C PRO A 85 0.46 -3.30 -20.44
N TRP A 86 1.00 -2.91 -21.60
CA TRP A 86 1.65 -1.60 -21.82
C TRP A 86 0.80 -0.44 -21.32
N GLU A 87 -0.51 -0.45 -21.58
CA GLU A 87 -1.42 0.65 -21.24
C GLU A 87 -1.52 0.92 -19.73
N GLN A 88 -1.21 -0.08 -18.88
CA GLN A 88 -1.18 0.12 -17.43
C GLN A 88 0.15 0.67 -16.91
N VAL A 89 1.24 0.44 -17.65
CA VAL A 89 2.60 0.79 -17.25
C VAL A 89 3.17 1.98 -18.04
N GLU A 90 2.51 2.44 -19.09
CA GLU A 90 2.97 3.51 -19.98
C GLU A 90 3.21 4.85 -19.26
N ARG A 91 2.52 5.07 -18.13
CA ARG A 91 2.64 6.30 -17.31
C ARG A 91 3.77 6.25 -16.29
N ILE A 92 4.42 5.10 -16.12
CA ILE A 92 5.55 4.96 -15.20
C ILE A 92 6.74 5.73 -15.77
N PRO A 93 7.47 6.52 -14.94
CA PRO A 93 8.70 7.18 -15.38
C PRO A 93 9.66 6.20 -16.07
N LYS A 94 10.18 6.58 -17.24
CA LYS A 94 10.95 5.68 -18.11
C LYS A 94 12.12 5.00 -17.40
N ASP A 95 12.79 5.72 -16.52
CA ASP A 95 13.94 5.21 -15.77
C ASP A 95 13.52 4.14 -14.75
N ILE A 96 12.39 4.35 -14.06
CA ILE A 96 11.78 3.39 -13.15
C ILE A 96 11.31 2.16 -13.93
N PHE A 97 10.57 2.36 -15.01
CA PHE A 97 10.08 1.28 -15.87
C PHE A 97 11.23 0.38 -16.33
N THR A 98 12.30 0.98 -16.87
CA THR A 98 13.48 0.25 -17.35
C THR A 98 14.18 -0.55 -16.25
N ARG A 99 14.16 -0.08 -14.99
CA ARG A 99 14.79 -0.79 -13.86
C ARG A 99 13.93 -1.94 -13.32
N TYR A 100 12.62 -1.78 -13.31
CA TYR A 100 11.72 -2.64 -12.55
C TYR A 100 10.79 -3.51 -13.40
N PHE A 101 10.76 -3.31 -14.72
CA PHE A 101 9.96 -4.11 -15.62
C PHE A 101 10.83 -4.70 -16.74
N ALA A 102 10.49 -5.92 -17.15
CA ALA A 102 11.04 -6.60 -18.31
C ALA A 102 9.89 -7.10 -19.20
N SER A 103 10.16 -7.36 -20.49
CA SER A 103 9.17 -7.99 -21.37
C SER A 103 8.71 -9.33 -20.79
N ALA A 104 7.40 -9.56 -20.77
CA ALA A 104 6.80 -10.83 -20.39
C ALA A 104 6.71 -11.77 -21.61
N ASP A 105 6.23 -12.99 -21.37
CA ASP A 105 6.06 -14.01 -22.42
C ASP A 105 4.93 -13.65 -23.40
N LYS A 106 4.02 -12.75 -23.00
CA LYS A 106 2.90 -12.25 -23.80
C LYS A 106 3.29 -10.94 -24.51
N PRO A 107 2.93 -10.75 -25.80
CA PRO A 107 3.17 -9.49 -26.51
C PRO A 107 2.59 -8.28 -25.77
N ASP A 108 3.32 -7.16 -25.79
CA ASP A 108 2.97 -5.90 -25.14
C ASP A 108 2.62 -6.01 -23.64
N HIS A 109 3.15 -7.04 -22.97
CA HIS A 109 3.06 -7.20 -21.53
C HIS A 109 4.44 -7.13 -20.89
N PHE A 110 4.46 -6.61 -19.67
CA PHE A 110 5.66 -6.37 -18.91
C PHE A 110 5.53 -6.97 -17.53
N ARG A 111 6.56 -7.69 -17.12
CA ARG A 111 6.65 -8.37 -15.83
C ARG A 111 7.52 -7.57 -14.89
N LEU A 112 7.04 -7.36 -13.67
CA LEU A 112 7.84 -6.81 -12.59
C LEU A 112 9.02 -7.72 -12.27
N VAL A 113 10.18 -7.12 -11.97
CA VAL A 113 11.35 -7.88 -11.53
C VAL A 113 11.04 -8.65 -10.24
N GLU A 114 11.65 -9.82 -10.12
CA GLU A 114 11.39 -10.75 -9.03
C GLU A 114 11.67 -10.16 -7.64
N GLU A 115 12.66 -9.28 -7.54
CA GLU A 115 12.99 -8.56 -6.29
C GLU A 115 11.79 -7.80 -5.72
N ILE A 116 11.00 -7.15 -6.58
CA ILE A 116 9.79 -6.42 -6.19
C ILE A 116 8.64 -7.39 -5.91
N ARG A 117 8.39 -8.33 -6.83
CA ARG A 117 7.28 -9.31 -6.71
C ARG A 117 7.35 -10.10 -5.42
N LYS A 118 8.55 -10.58 -5.05
CA LYS A 118 8.76 -11.35 -3.81
C LYS A 118 8.45 -10.59 -2.52
N ARG A 119 8.24 -9.27 -2.54
CA ARG A 119 7.87 -8.49 -1.35
C ARG A 119 6.37 -8.28 -1.22
N VAL A 120 5.58 -8.55 -2.26
CA VAL A 120 4.12 -8.38 -2.25
C VAL A 120 3.46 -9.75 -2.20
N SER A 121 2.57 -9.96 -1.23
CA SER A 121 1.71 -11.14 -1.14
C SER A 121 0.26 -10.69 -1.16
N TYR A 122 -0.59 -11.42 -1.89
CA TYR A 122 -2.01 -11.13 -1.96
C TYR A 122 -2.83 -12.08 -1.08
N GLN A 123 -3.91 -11.56 -0.49
CA GLN A 123 -4.99 -12.39 0.06
C GLN A 123 -6.34 -11.69 -0.07
N LYS A 124 -7.40 -12.46 -0.25
CA LYS A 124 -8.76 -11.92 -0.13
C LYS A 124 -9.05 -11.49 1.29
N HIS A 125 -9.62 -10.31 1.46
CA HIS A 125 -9.98 -9.78 2.77
C HIS A 125 -11.12 -8.77 2.65
N ASN A 126 -12.09 -8.87 3.55
CA ASN A 126 -13.16 -7.89 3.69
C ASN A 126 -12.87 -7.00 4.89
N LEU A 127 -12.60 -5.71 4.68
CA LEU A 127 -12.36 -4.76 5.78
C LEU A 127 -13.53 -4.69 6.78
N LEU A 128 -14.76 -4.94 6.33
CA LEU A 128 -15.94 -4.96 7.20
C LEU A 128 -16.07 -6.23 8.04
N SER A 129 -15.16 -7.20 7.91
CA SER A 129 -15.03 -8.28 8.90
C SER A 129 -14.49 -7.75 10.23
N LEU A 130 -13.83 -6.58 10.22
CA LEU A 130 -13.18 -5.97 11.38
C LEU A 130 -12.10 -6.85 12.05
N GLU A 131 -11.60 -7.84 11.31
CA GLU A 131 -10.50 -8.70 11.72
C GLU A 131 -9.26 -8.37 10.88
N PRO A 132 -8.14 -7.92 11.46
CA PRO A 132 -6.97 -7.57 10.68
C PRO A 132 -6.28 -8.85 10.17
N VAL A 133 -5.68 -8.77 8.99
CA VAL A 133 -4.97 -9.93 8.39
C VAL A 133 -3.71 -10.34 9.15
N ARG A 134 -3.21 -9.44 10.00
CA ARG A 134 -2.02 -9.58 10.85
C ARG A 134 -1.98 -8.40 11.82
N LYS A 135 -1.09 -8.47 12.83
CA LYS A 135 -0.72 -7.35 13.69
C LYS A 135 0.73 -6.92 13.46
N ASP A 136 1.15 -5.86 14.15
CA ASP A 136 2.51 -5.32 14.09
C ASP A 136 2.90 -4.73 12.73
N PHE A 137 1.95 -4.08 12.05
CA PHE A 137 2.24 -3.32 10.84
C PHE A 137 2.98 -2.02 11.17
N MET A 138 4.01 -1.72 10.40
CA MET A 138 4.68 -0.41 10.48
C MET A 138 4.02 0.64 9.60
N LEU A 139 3.29 0.23 8.57
CA LEU A 139 2.52 1.10 7.69
C LEU A 139 1.25 0.37 7.24
N ILE A 140 0.11 1.04 7.34
CA ILE A 140 -1.12 0.64 6.66
C ILE A 140 -1.44 1.73 5.63
N VAL A 141 -1.65 1.34 4.38
CA VAL A 141 -2.12 2.19 3.29
C VAL A 141 -3.53 1.75 2.94
N CYS A 142 -4.49 2.67 2.94
CA CYS A 142 -5.84 2.41 2.48
C CYS A 142 -6.34 3.63 1.71
N LYS A 143 -6.14 3.63 0.39
CA LYS A 143 -6.50 4.75 -0.48
C LYS A 143 -7.68 4.40 -1.38
N ASN A 144 -8.63 5.32 -1.49
CA ASN A 144 -9.79 5.24 -2.37
C ASN A 144 -10.77 4.10 -2.05
N VAL A 145 -10.81 3.67 -0.77
CA VAL A 145 -11.67 2.59 -0.28
C VAL A 145 -12.63 3.11 0.78
N LEU A 146 -12.10 3.81 1.78
CA LEU A 146 -12.86 4.28 2.95
C LEU A 146 -13.98 5.28 2.59
N LEU A 147 -13.83 6.01 1.49
CA LEU A 147 -14.87 6.89 0.94
C LEU A 147 -16.16 6.15 0.55
N HIS A 148 -16.11 4.84 0.35
CA HIS A 148 -17.27 4.00 0.02
C HIS A 148 -18.04 3.49 1.24
N PHE A 149 -17.46 3.59 2.44
CA PHE A 149 -18.09 3.14 3.68
C PHE A 149 -18.92 4.23 4.34
N LYS A 150 -19.95 3.83 5.08
CA LYS A 150 -20.66 4.75 5.99
C LYS A 150 -19.71 5.22 7.08
N LYS A 151 -20.02 6.36 7.70
CA LYS A 151 -19.17 6.96 8.74
C LYS A 151 -18.82 5.96 9.87
N ASP A 152 -19.81 5.26 10.41
CA ASP A 152 -19.61 4.33 11.53
C ASP A 152 -18.79 3.09 11.13
N GLU A 153 -18.98 2.59 9.90
CA GLU A 153 -18.18 1.49 9.35
C GLU A 153 -16.72 1.93 9.16
N ARG A 154 -16.52 3.13 8.61
CA ARG A 154 -15.18 3.71 8.43
C ARG A 154 -14.46 3.87 9.76
N ILE A 155 -15.13 4.37 10.79
CA ILE A 155 -14.54 4.51 12.14
C ILE A 155 -14.04 3.15 12.62
N LYS A 156 -14.88 2.12 12.58
CA LYS A 156 -14.50 0.77 13.03
C LYS A 156 -13.34 0.16 12.24
N VAL A 157 -13.29 0.41 10.92
CA VAL A 157 -12.16 -0.04 10.09
C VAL A 157 -10.87 0.67 10.47
N ILE A 158 -10.91 1.98 10.76
CA ILE A 158 -9.72 2.72 11.18
C ILE A 158 -9.29 2.35 12.61
N GLU A 159 -10.24 2.04 13.51
CA GLU A 159 -9.94 1.46 14.83
C GLU A 159 -9.21 0.11 14.68
N MET A 160 -9.70 -0.78 13.80
CA MET A 160 -9.01 -2.03 13.47
C MET A 160 -7.60 -1.77 12.91
N PHE A 161 -7.42 -0.77 12.05
CA PHE A 161 -6.10 -0.38 11.55
C PHE A 161 -5.18 0.08 12.68
N HIS A 162 -5.68 0.89 13.61
CA HIS A 162 -4.91 1.29 14.78
C HIS A 162 -4.44 0.08 15.58
N ASP A 163 -5.35 -0.84 15.91
CA ASP A 163 -5.02 -2.07 16.66
C ASP A 163 -4.02 -2.98 15.94
N ALA A 164 -4.02 -2.95 14.61
CA ALA A 164 -3.10 -3.74 13.79
C ALA A 164 -1.73 -3.08 13.61
N LEU A 165 -1.62 -1.76 13.81
CA LEU A 165 -0.36 -1.02 13.75
C LEU A 165 0.51 -1.30 14.99
N ALA A 166 1.79 -1.51 14.75
CA ALA A 166 2.83 -1.50 15.77
C ALA A 166 2.98 -0.09 16.37
N GLU A 167 3.61 -0.02 17.54
CA GLU A 167 4.00 1.25 18.15
C GLU A 167 4.93 2.06 17.21
N GLY A 168 4.57 3.33 17.02
CA GLY A 168 5.23 4.22 16.05
C GLY A 168 4.90 3.89 14.58
N GLY A 169 3.92 3.03 14.33
CA GLY A 169 3.41 2.72 12.99
C GLY A 169 2.60 3.87 12.39
N PHE A 170 2.43 3.82 11.06
CA PHE A 170 1.81 4.88 10.28
C PHE A 170 0.55 4.42 9.56
N PHE A 171 -0.41 5.31 9.41
CA PHE A 171 -1.59 5.12 8.57
C PHE A 171 -1.63 6.19 7.48
N ALA A 172 -1.76 5.77 6.21
CA ALA A 172 -1.87 6.66 5.06
C ALA A 172 -3.16 6.38 4.29
N THR A 173 -3.88 7.43 3.91
CA THR A 173 -5.17 7.32 3.19
C THR A 173 -5.31 8.39 2.11
N GLU A 174 -6.43 8.38 1.36
CA GLU A 174 -6.68 9.35 0.29
C GLU A 174 -6.92 10.77 0.82
N GLN A 175 -6.53 11.78 0.04
CA GLN A 175 -6.63 13.19 0.44
C GLN A 175 -8.07 13.72 0.53
N THR A 176 -9.05 13.00 -0.04
CA THR A 176 -10.44 13.44 -0.14
C THR A 176 -11.26 13.16 1.11
N GLN A 177 -10.77 12.30 2.02
CA GLN A 177 -11.43 12.03 3.30
C GLN A 177 -10.61 12.62 4.44
N LYS A 178 -11.32 13.27 5.37
CA LYS A 178 -10.73 13.70 6.64
C LYS A 178 -10.84 12.58 7.66
N MET A 179 -9.87 12.50 8.56
CA MET A 179 -9.96 11.68 9.76
C MET A 179 -11.25 12.02 10.54
N PRO A 180 -12.08 11.03 10.89
CA PRO A 180 -13.17 11.22 11.84
C PRO A 180 -12.67 11.76 13.19
N LYS A 181 -13.35 12.76 13.75
CA LYS A 181 -12.95 13.41 15.02
C LYS A 181 -12.91 12.43 16.19
N GLU A 182 -13.72 11.38 16.11
CA GLU A 182 -13.78 10.30 17.08
C GLU A 182 -12.42 9.58 17.25
N LEU A 183 -11.53 9.71 16.27
CA LEU A 183 -10.23 9.04 16.21
C LEU A 183 -9.05 9.97 16.51
N ASP A 184 -9.31 11.23 16.87
CA ASP A 184 -8.27 12.24 17.11
C ASP A 184 -7.31 11.84 18.24
N SER A 185 -7.75 11.03 19.22
CA SER A 185 -6.89 10.52 20.30
C SER A 185 -6.05 9.30 19.89
N MET A 186 -6.37 8.66 18.77
CA MET A 186 -5.72 7.43 18.29
C MET A 186 -4.63 7.72 17.26
N PHE A 187 -4.71 8.86 16.57
CA PHE A 187 -3.82 9.21 15.46
C PHE A 187 -3.36 10.66 15.52
N GLU A 188 -2.05 10.86 15.40
CA GLU A 188 -1.46 12.20 15.22
C GLU A 188 -1.17 12.46 13.73
N PRO A 189 -1.54 13.62 13.16
CA PRO A 189 -1.14 13.97 11.81
C PRO A 189 0.37 14.23 11.75
N VAL A 190 1.07 13.57 10.81
CA VAL A 190 2.51 13.72 10.64
C VAL A 190 2.86 15.00 9.88
N VAL A 191 1.98 15.42 8.98
CA VAL A 191 2.10 16.63 8.16
C VAL A 191 0.74 17.31 8.01
N SER A 192 0.73 18.62 7.77
CA SER A 192 -0.51 19.40 7.65
C SER A 192 -1.17 19.31 6.26
N ASN A 193 -0.42 18.93 5.23
CA ASN A 193 -0.84 18.97 3.84
C ASN A 193 -1.16 17.58 3.24
N ALA A 194 -1.08 16.50 4.02
CA ALA A 194 -1.41 15.16 3.55
C ALA A 194 -2.10 14.31 4.63
N GLN A 195 -2.94 13.36 4.20
CA GLN A 195 -3.52 12.33 5.07
C GLN A 195 -2.51 11.23 5.42
N LEU A 196 -1.49 11.59 6.20
CA LEU A 196 -0.51 10.68 6.80
C LEU A 196 -0.53 10.86 8.33
N PHE A 197 -0.75 9.78 9.04
CA PHE A 197 -0.94 9.76 10.48
C PHE A 197 0.01 8.78 11.15
N ARG A 198 0.39 9.04 12.40
CA ARG A 198 1.10 8.09 13.26
C ARG A 198 0.18 7.59 14.36
N LYS A 199 0.29 6.31 14.70
CA LYS A 199 -0.39 5.69 15.84
C LYS A 199 0.00 6.41 17.14
N VAL A 200 -1.00 6.77 17.93
CA VAL A 200 -0.87 7.26 19.31
C VAL A 200 -1.32 6.14 20.25
N GLY A 201 -0.48 5.77 21.21
CA GLY A 201 -0.79 4.76 22.23
C GLY A 201 -1.12 3.39 21.65
#